data_AF-A0A037ZPE7-F1
#
_entry.id   AF-A0A037ZPE7-F1
#
_cell.length_a   1.000
_cell.length_b   1.000
_cell.length_c   1.000
_cell.angle_alpha   90.00
_cell.angle_beta   90.00
_cell.angle_gamma   90.00
#
_symmetry.space_group_name_H-M   'P 1'
#
loop_
_entity.id
_entity.type
_entity.pdbx_description
1 polymer ?
#
loop_
_entity_poly.entity_id
_entity_poly.type
_entity_poly.pdbx_seq_one_letter_code
_entity_poly.pdbx_strand_id
1 'polypeptide(L)'
;MFVKSYPFFVKGLSFGDVLFDTREEKNDVLDVEWKDKSGNSTIWMACRSQDDFDELYDCLREQFNVEGLAEFNLLSVCLMEWQALKELDEAVEGLGNSISFEIAYPSLRHEEV
;
A
#
# COMPACT_ATOMS: atom_id res chain seq x y z
N MET A 1 -0.71 -6.46 -18.25
CA MET A 1 -1.44 -6.74 -17.00
C MET A 1 -1.66 -5.44 -16.20
N PHE A 2 -2.80 -5.28 -15.51
CA PHE A 2 -3.04 -4.16 -14.57
C PHE A 2 -2.93 -4.66 -13.14
N VAL A 3 -2.31 -3.89 -12.25
CA VAL A 3 -2.32 -4.15 -10.81
C VAL A 3 -3.68 -3.72 -10.24
N LYS A 4 -4.46 -4.69 -9.77
CA LYS A 4 -5.85 -4.50 -9.31
C LYS A 4 -6.05 -4.63 -7.80
N SER A 5 -4.97 -4.88 -7.06
CA SER A 5 -4.97 -5.01 -5.61
C SER A 5 -3.97 -4.05 -4.97
N TYR A 6 -4.08 -3.85 -3.66
CA TYR A 6 -3.09 -3.13 -2.87
C TYR A 6 -1.96 -4.11 -2.53
N PRO A 7 -0.74 -3.94 -3.10
CA PRO A 7 0.24 -5.00 -3.14
C PRO A 7 0.99 -5.15 -1.81
N PHE A 8 1.18 -6.39 -1.38
CA PHE A 8 2.09 -6.76 -0.29
C PHE A 8 3.36 -7.43 -0.83
N PHE A 9 4.47 -7.24 -0.11
CA PHE A 9 5.77 -7.91 -0.34
C PHE A 9 6.42 -7.70 -1.72
N VAL A 10 5.91 -6.78 -2.55
CA VAL A 10 6.49 -6.40 -3.84
C VAL A 10 6.84 -4.91 -3.84
N LYS A 11 8.13 -4.58 -3.90
CA LYS A 11 8.61 -3.19 -3.96
C LYS A 11 8.42 -2.59 -5.35
N GLY A 12 8.22 -1.28 -5.40
CA GLY A 12 8.08 -0.51 -6.64
C GLY A 12 6.74 -0.68 -7.36
N LEU A 13 5.84 -1.51 -6.82
CA LEU A 13 4.53 -1.78 -7.40
C LEU A 13 3.44 -0.99 -6.66
N SER A 14 2.53 -0.38 -7.41
CA SER A 14 1.36 0.29 -6.88
C SER A 14 0.08 -0.12 -7.60
N PHE A 15 -1.05 0.03 -6.91
CA PHE A 15 -2.37 -0.13 -7.50
C PHE A 15 -2.53 0.75 -8.75
N GLY A 16 -3.06 0.18 -9.82
CA GLY A 16 -3.25 0.83 -11.11
C GLY A 16 -2.05 0.77 -12.04
N ASP A 17 -0.88 0.29 -11.61
CA ASP A 17 0.27 0.11 -12.49
C ASP A 17 -0.06 -0.80 -13.67
N VAL A 18 0.55 -0.49 -14.81
CA VAL A 18 0.44 -1.30 -16.02
C VAL A 18 1.77 -2.00 -16.25
N LEU A 19 1.72 -3.33 -16.28
CA LEU A 19 2.86 -4.19 -16.52
C LEU A 19 2.75 -4.84 -17.91
N PHE A 20 3.87 -5.05 -18.58
CA PHE A 20 3.99 -6.06 -19.61
C PHE A 20 4.35 -7.40 -18.96
N ASP A 21 3.71 -8.47 -19.41
CA ASP A 21 4.01 -9.83 -18.97
C ASP A 21 4.50 -10.67 -20.14
N THR A 22 5.62 -11.35 -19.94
CA THR A 22 6.10 -12.39 -20.87
C THR A 22 5.62 -13.75 -20.37
N ARG A 23 4.94 -14.51 -21.22
CA ARG A 23 4.30 -15.79 -20.84
C ARG A 23 4.94 -16.98 -21.55
N GLU A 24 5.00 -18.13 -20.87
CA GLU A 24 5.30 -19.41 -21.54
C GLU A 24 4.09 -19.97 -22.28
N GLU A 25 4.31 -21.05 -23.05
CA GLU A 25 3.27 -21.83 -23.75
C GLU A 25 2.14 -22.32 -22.81
N LYS A 26 2.40 -22.42 -21.49
CA LYS A 26 1.41 -22.81 -20.48
C LYS A 26 0.67 -21.64 -19.83
N ASN A 27 0.86 -20.40 -20.32
CA ASN A 27 0.34 -19.14 -19.77
C ASN A 27 0.88 -18.73 -18.40
N ASP A 28 1.95 -19.36 -17.92
CA ASP A 28 2.66 -18.92 -16.71
C ASP A 28 3.44 -17.63 -17.01
N VAL A 29 3.39 -16.66 -16.08
CA VAL A 29 4.11 -15.39 -16.19
C VAL A 29 5.55 -15.61 -15.73
N LEU A 30 6.51 -15.42 -16.63
CA LEU A 30 7.95 -15.58 -16.34
C LEU A 30 8.60 -14.32 -15.84
N ASP A 31 8.19 -13.19 -16.42
CA ASP A 31 8.79 -11.89 -16.15
C ASP A 31 7.75 -10.78 -16.35
N VAL A 32 7.96 -9.70 -15.60
CA VAL A 32 7.10 -8.51 -15.62
C VAL A 32 7.95 -7.25 -15.70
N GLU A 33 7.64 -6.43 -16.69
CA GLU A 33 8.26 -5.11 -16.87
C GLU A 33 7.20 -4.01 -16.71
N TRP A 34 7.58 -2.86 -16.16
CA TRP A 34 6.67 -1.71 -16.10
C TRP A 34 6.43 -1.15 -17.50
N LYS A 35 5.16 -1.08 -17.90
CA LYS A 35 4.71 -0.29 -19.05
C LYS A 35 4.42 1.15 -18.63
N ASP A 36 3.68 1.31 -17.53
CA ASP A 36 3.25 2.61 -17.03
C ASP A 36 3.03 2.59 -15.51
N LYS A 37 3.30 3.70 -14.85
CA LYS A 37 3.18 3.87 -13.39
C LYS A 37 2.00 4.78 -13.08
N SER A 38 1.05 4.29 -12.28
CA SER A 38 -0.22 4.95 -11.97
C SER A 38 -0.19 6.24 -11.14
N GLY A 39 0.99 6.79 -10.78
CA GLY A 39 1.09 7.91 -9.84
C GLY A 39 0.77 7.56 -8.38
N ASN A 40 -0.03 6.51 -8.12
CA ASN A 40 -0.39 6.08 -6.77
C ASN A 40 0.81 5.54 -5.98
N SER A 41 0.81 5.73 -4.66
CA SER A 41 1.82 5.17 -3.76
C SER A 41 1.28 3.98 -2.97
N THR A 42 2.17 3.05 -2.67
CA THR A 42 1.92 1.93 -1.75
C THR A 42 2.75 2.16 -0.49
N ILE A 43 2.07 2.10 0.65
CA ILE A 43 2.63 2.31 1.98
C ILE A 43 2.26 1.09 2.81
N TRP A 44 3.22 0.52 3.52
CA TRP A 44 2.98 -0.59 4.44
C TRP A 44 3.07 -0.12 5.87
N MET A 45 2.14 -0.58 6.69
CA MET A 45 2.12 -0.28 8.13
C MET A 45 1.97 -1.60 8.90
N ALA A 46 2.95 -1.91 9.75
CA ALA A 46 3.00 -3.15 10.51
C ALA A 46 2.76 -2.87 11.99
N CYS A 47 1.73 -3.46 12.57
CA CYS A 47 1.37 -3.29 13.97
C CYS A 47 1.99 -4.37 14.86
N ARG A 48 2.26 -4.05 16.13
CA ARG A 48 2.84 -5.02 17.08
C ARG A 48 1.82 -6.00 17.66
N SER A 49 0.55 -5.62 17.66
CA SER A 49 -0.56 -6.39 18.21
C SER A 49 -1.72 -6.44 17.21
N GLN A 50 -2.64 -7.39 17.41
CA GLN A 50 -3.89 -7.45 16.64
C GLN A 50 -4.80 -6.25 16.99
N ASP A 51 -4.82 -5.82 18.25
CA ASP A 51 -5.63 -4.69 18.69
C ASP A 51 -5.18 -3.38 18.00
N ASP A 52 -3.86 -3.15 17.92
CA ASP A 52 -3.26 -2.01 17.23
C ASP A 52 -3.56 -2.07 15.72
N PHE A 53 -3.60 -3.28 15.14
CA PHE A 53 -3.97 -3.48 13.74
C PHE A 53 -5.43 -3.14 13.49
N ASP A 54 -6.34 -3.63 14.33
CA ASP A 54 -7.78 -3.39 14.19
C ASP A 54 -8.09 -1.90 14.32
N GLU A 55 -7.50 -1.21 15.31
CA GLU A 55 -7.66 0.23 15.52
C GLU A 55 -7.10 1.05 14.34
N LEU A 56 -5.90 0.72 13.86
CA LEU A 56 -5.30 1.41 12.70
C LEU A 56 -6.09 1.15 11.41
N TYR A 57 -6.56 -0.09 11.20
CA TYR A 57 -7.38 -0.43 10.02
C TYR A 57 -8.69 0.34 10.02
N ASP A 58 -9.39 0.38 11.16
CA ASP A 58 -10.64 1.12 11.31
C ASP A 58 -10.44 2.63 11.08
N CYS A 59 -9.35 3.20 11.59
CA CYS A 59 -9.02 4.61 11.36
C CYS A 59 -8.80 4.92 9.87
N LEU A 60 -8.03 4.09 9.16
CA LEU A 60 -7.60 4.41 7.81
C LEU A 60 -8.63 4.05 6.74
N ARG A 61 -9.42 2.99 6.92
CA ARG A 61 -10.35 2.49 5.88
C ARG A 61 -11.49 3.45 5.54
N GLU A 62 -11.74 4.45 6.38
CA GLU A 62 -12.76 5.48 6.11
C GLU A 62 -12.28 6.56 5.12
N GLN A 63 -10.97 6.77 5.03
CA GLN A 63 -10.37 7.89 4.28
C GLN A 63 -9.41 7.43 3.18
N PHE A 64 -8.87 6.22 3.31
CA PHE A 64 -7.88 5.66 2.41
C PHE A 64 -8.32 4.31 1.87
N ASN A 65 -7.74 3.96 0.73
CA ASN A 65 -7.85 2.63 0.15
C ASN A 65 -6.87 1.71 0.88
N VAL A 66 -7.38 0.75 1.67
CA VAL A 66 -6.54 -0.10 2.54
C VAL A 66 -6.92 -1.57 2.38
N GLU A 67 -5.92 -2.43 2.22
CA GLU A 67 -6.05 -3.88 2.42
C GLU A 67 -5.40 -4.24 3.75
N GLY A 68 -6.03 -5.13 4.51
CA GLY A 68 -5.47 -5.69 5.74
C GLY A 68 -5.07 -7.16 5.57
N LEU A 69 -3.91 -7.52 6.10
CA LEU A 69 -3.42 -8.90 6.20
C LEU A 69 -3.23 -9.23 7.68
N ALA A 70 -4.33 -9.62 8.33
CA ALA A 70 -4.43 -9.76 9.78
C ALA A 70 -3.44 -10.80 10.34
N GLU A 71 -3.13 -11.88 9.61
CA GLU A 71 -2.17 -12.90 10.07
C GLU A 71 -0.77 -12.35 10.33
N PHE A 72 -0.45 -11.19 9.73
CA PHE A 72 0.83 -10.51 9.88
C PHE A 72 0.72 -9.13 10.54
N ASN A 73 -0.47 -8.75 11.04
CA ASN A 73 -0.76 -7.39 11.52
C ASN A 73 -0.28 -6.31 10.54
N LEU A 74 -0.47 -6.54 9.23
CA LEU A 74 0.11 -5.71 8.18
C LEU A 74 -0.96 -5.07 7.31
N LEU A 75 -0.87 -3.75 7.12
CA LEU A 75 -1.72 -2.97 6.23
C LEU A 75 -0.97 -2.58 4.96
N SER A 76 -1.67 -2.62 3.83
CA SER A 76 -1.23 -1.99 2.59
C SER A 76 -2.17 -0.83 2.28
N VAL A 77 -1.66 0.38 2.46
CA VAL A 77 -2.36 1.64 2.18
C VAL A 77 -2.01 2.11 0.78
N CYS A 78 -3.03 2.33 -0.04
CA CYS A 78 -2.91 2.96 -1.34
C CYS A 78 -3.25 4.45 -1.22
N LEU A 79 -2.22 5.29 -1.33
CA LEU A 79 -2.39 6.73 -1.43
C LEU A 79 -2.57 7.08 -2.92
N MET A 80 -3.73 7.59 -3.28
CA MET A 80 -4.03 7.96 -4.67
C MET A 80 -3.23 9.19 -5.08
N GLU A 81 -2.91 9.34 -6.38
CA GLU A 81 -2.09 10.45 -6.90
C GLU A 81 -2.57 11.87 -6.53
N TRP A 82 -3.87 12.02 -6.21
CA TRP A 82 -4.50 13.28 -5.85
C TRP A 82 -4.51 13.55 -4.33
N GLN A 83 -4.15 12.56 -3.51
CA GLN A 83 -4.07 12.68 -2.06
C GLN A 83 -2.68 13.14 -1.63
N ALA A 84 -2.60 14.00 -0.62
CA ALA A 84 -1.32 14.38 -0.06
C ALA A 84 -0.84 13.33 0.97
N LEU A 85 0.47 13.08 1.01
CA LEU A 85 1.06 12.22 2.05
C LEU A 85 0.76 12.76 3.46
N LYS A 86 0.72 14.09 3.60
CA LYS A 86 0.35 14.80 4.83
C LYS A 86 -1.04 14.41 5.36
N GLU A 87 -2.00 14.06 4.49
CA GLU A 87 -3.32 13.59 4.94
C GLU A 87 -3.21 12.26 5.68
N LEU A 88 -2.34 11.36 5.23
CA LEU A 88 -2.05 10.09 5.92
C LEU A 88 -1.34 10.35 7.24
N ASP A 89 -0.34 11.23 7.25
CA ASP A 89 0.37 11.59 8.48
C ASP A 89 -0.59 12.16 9.53
N GLU A 90 -1.47 13.09 9.15
CA GLU A 90 -2.48 13.69 10.03
C GLU A 90 -3.49 12.65 10.57
N ALA A 91 -3.93 11.72 9.73
CA ALA A 91 -4.84 10.65 10.15
C ALA A 91 -4.21 9.76 11.22
N VAL A 92 -2.92 9.42 11.05
CA VAL A 92 -2.18 8.55 11.96
C VAL A 92 -1.73 9.28 13.22
N GLU A 93 -1.35 10.56 13.13
CA GLU A 93 -1.09 11.43 14.29
C GLU A 93 -2.31 11.58 15.18
N GLY A 94 -3.53 11.56 14.61
CA GLY A 94 -4.80 11.61 15.34
C GLY A 94 -5.00 10.45 16.32
N LEU A 95 -4.37 9.31 16.08
CA LEU A 95 -4.36 8.16 17.00
C LEU A 95 -3.39 8.38 18.18
N GLY A 96 -2.40 9.28 18.02
CA GLY A 96 -1.42 9.58 19.05
C GLY A 96 -0.57 8.36 19.43
N ASN A 97 -0.18 8.27 20.71
CA ASN A 97 0.60 7.14 21.22
C ASN A 97 -0.28 5.93 21.63
N SER A 98 -1.53 5.84 21.19
CA SER A 98 -2.42 4.72 21.56
C SER A 98 -2.00 3.41 20.89
N ILE A 99 -1.40 3.50 19.70
CA ILE A 99 -1.01 2.35 18.89
C ILE A 99 0.50 2.33 18.61
N SER A 100 1.06 1.12 18.43
CA SER A 100 2.45 0.92 18.04
C SER A 100 2.53 0.22 16.69
N PHE A 101 2.98 0.97 15.68
CA PHE A 101 3.22 0.47 14.34
C PHE A 101 4.55 0.98 13.78
N GLU A 102 5.02 0.31 12.74
CA GLU A 102 6.18 0.70 11.94
C GLU A 102 5.70 0.95 10.50
N ILE A 103 6.30 1.93 9.81
CA ILE A 103 5.92 2.31 8.44
C ILE A 103 7.05 2.02 7.45
N ALA A 104 6.68 1.57 6.24
CA ALA A 104 7.58 1.41 5.12
C ALA A 104 6.95 1.95 3.83
N TYR A 105 7.80 2.47 2.95
CA TYR A 105 7.42 3.08 1.68
C TYR A 105 7.90 2.22 0.50
N PRO A 106 7.29 1.04 0.25
CA PRO A 106 7.72 0.14 -0.81
C PRO A 106 7.59 0.76 -2.21
N SER A 107 6.68 1.71 -2.41
CA SER A 107 6.49 2.43 -3.67
C SER A 107 5.98 3.84 -3.36
N LEU A 108 6.88 4.78 -3.13
CA LEU A 108 6.54 6.20 -2.94
C LEU A 108 6.68 6.97 -4.25
N ARG A 109 5.63 7.73 -4.60
CA ARG A 109 5.53 8.54 -5.82
C ARG A 109 5.09 9.98 -5.54
N HIS A 110 4.62 10.24 -4.34
CA HIS A 110 4.36 11.59 -3.87
C HIS A 110 5.71 12.22 -3.53
N GLU A 111 6.04 13.34 -4.17
CA GLU A 111 7.21 14.13 -3.80
C GLU A 111 6.93 14.87 -2.48
N GLU A 112 7.94 15.00 -1.63
CA GLU A 112 7.90 15.96 -0.52
C GLU A 112 7.85 17.37 -1.14
N VAL A 113 6.66 17.99 -1.17
CA VAL A 113 6.50 19.39 -1.59
C VAL A 113 6.72 20.33 -0.41
#